data_AF-A0A7S0HGQ1-F1
#
_entry.id   AF-A0A7S0HGQ1-F1
#
_cell.length_a   1.000
_cell.length_b   1.000
_cell.length_c   1.000
_cell.angle_alpha   90.00
_cell.angle_beta   90.00
_cell.angle_gamma   90.00
#
_symmetry.space_group_name_H-M   'P 1'
#
loop_
_entity.id
_entity.type
_entity.pdbx_description
1 polymer ?
#
loop_
_entity_poly.entity_id
_entity_poly.type
_entity_poly.pdbx_seq_one_letter_code
_entity_poly.pdbx_strand_id
1 'polypeptide(L)'
;MCSLTCSQRPLFVRLLLHLTALVLFSSHVLCALPPGYEDELFCPSSTCLRKKQTVRGLTGPRTSFYECVDVKTLEHVCVPRAWGTKMLQKVKDELVAKGWHRNACSEQTQLRGRETPRCDLK
;
A
#
# COMPACT_ATOMS: atom_id res chain seq x y z
N MET A 1 14.44 -10.22 70.19
CA MET A 1 14.62 -10.69 68.80
C MET A 1 13.42 -10.22 68.00
N CYS A 2 13.56 -9.19 67.17
CA CYS A 2 12.45 -8.49 66.51
C CYS A 2 12.15 -9.08 65.12
N SER A 3 10.89 -9.40 64.88
CA SER A 3 10.33 -9.81 63.59
C SER A 3 10.02 -8.57 62.73
N LEU A 4 10.68 -8.45 61.58
CA LEU A 4 10.48 -7.39 60.58
C LEU A 4 10.19 -8.01 59.21
N THR A 5 8.95 -8.44 58.97
CA THR A 5 8.47 -8.76 57.62
C THR A 5 6.96 -8.50 57.50
N CYS A 6 6.55 -7.23 57.46
CA CYS A 6 5.21 -6.88 57.03
C CYS A 6 5.23 -5.48 56.39
N SER A 7 4.48 -5.30 55.31
CA SER A 7 4.27 -4.00 54.63
C SER A 7 5.25 -3.62 53.49
N GLN A 8 5.44 -4.48 52.50
CA GLN A 8 6.00 -4.04 51.19
C GLN A 8 5.36 -4.70 49.96
N ARG A 9 4.25 -5.42 50.12
CA ARG A 9 3.57 -6.15 49.04
C ARG A 9 2.57 -5.34 48.16
N PRO A 10 2.01 -4.16 48.52
CA PRO A 10 0.97 -3.55 47.69
C PRO A 10 1.52 -2.83 46.45
N LEU A 11 2.80 -2.46 46.42
CA LEU A 11 3.40 -1.73 45.30
C LEU A 11 3.70 -2.64 44.10
N PHE A 12 4.20 -3.85 44.35
CA PHE A 12 4.52 -4.80 43.28
C PHE A 12 3.26 -5.26 42.54
N VAL A 13 2.16 -5.52 43.24
CA VAL A 13 0.89 -5.94 42.62
C VAL A 13 0.32 -4.81 41.75
N ARG A 14 0.36 -3.56 42.22
CA ARG A 14 -0.09 -2.39 41.43
C ARG A 14 0.78 -2.17 40.18
N LEU A 15 2.09 -2.33 40.29
CA LEU A 15 3.02 -2.17 39.16
C LEU A 15 2.81 -3.25 38.10
N LEU A 16 2.65 -4.52 38.51
CA LEU A 16 2.35 -5.65 37.62
C LEU A 16 1.03 -5.44 36.86
N LEU A 17 0.00 -4.93 37.54
CA LEU A 17 -1.33 -4.68 36.95
C LEU A 17 -1.31 -3.55 35.91
N HIS A 18 -0.50 -2.51 36.13
CA HIS A 18 -0.32 -1.45 35.14
C HIS A 18 0.52 -1.91 33.93
N LEU A 19 1.55 -2.73 34.13
CA LEU A 19 2.36 -3.26 33.04
C LEU A 19 1.57 -4.22 32.15
N THR A 20 0.76 -5.12 32.72
CA THR A 20 -0.11 -6.00 31.92
C THR A 20 -1.19 -5.21 31.17
N ALA A 21 -1.76 -4.17 31.78
CA ALA A 21 -2.68 -3.26 31.09
C ALA A 21 -2.00 -2.58 29.88
N LEU A 22 -0.79 -2.03 30.04
CA LEU A 22 -0.03 -1.39 28.95
C LEU A 22 0.28 -2.37 27.79
N VAL A 23 0.59 -3.63 28.09
CA VAL A 23 0.84 -4.67 27.06
C VAL A 23 -0.44 -5.06 26.32
N LEU A 24 -1.60 -5.09 27.00
CA LEU A 24 -2.88 -5.39 26.34
C LEU A 24 -3.30 -4.26 25.39
N PHE A 25 -3.09 -3.00 25.75
CA PHE A 25 -3.48 -1.85 24.92
C PHE A 25 -2.58 -1.61 23.68
N SER A 26 -1.35 -2.11 23.64
CA SER A 26 -0.42 -1.87 22.52
C SER A 26 -0.69 -2.71 21.27
N SER A 27 -1.56 -3.71 21.35
CA SER A 27 -1.89 -4.62 20.24
C SER A 27 -2.90 -4.05 19.21
N HIS A 28 -3.39 -2.83 19.43
CA HIS A 28 -4.36 -2.16 18.54
C HIS A 28 -3.80 -0.98 17.76
N VAL A 29 -2.48 -0.90 17.57
CA VAL A 29 -1.93 -0.02 16.54
C VAL A 29 -2.17 -0.68 15.20
N LEU A 30 -3.40 -0.57 14.69
CA LEU A 30 -3.66 -0.82 13.29
C LEU A 30 -2.77 0.13 12.51
N CYS A 31 -1.75 -0.41 11.84
CA CYS A 31 -0.98 0.31 10.83
C CYS A 31 -1.94 0.73 9.71
N ALA A 32 -2.68 1.82 9.95
CA ALA A 32 -3.45 2.48 8.92
C ALA A 32 -2.43 3.10 7.97
N LEU A 33 -2.08 2.34 6.93
CA LEU A 33 -1.25 2.85 5.86
C LEU A 33 -1.90 4.13 5.33
N PRO A 34 -1.10 5.16 5.03
CA PRO A 34 -1.64 6.37 4.47
C PRO A 34 -2.45 6.02 3.19
N PRO A 35 -3.56 6.73 2.95
CA PRO A 35 -4.37 6.52 1.76
C PRO A 35 -3.49 6.58 0.50
N GLY A 36 -3.66 5.65 -0.45
CA GLY A 36 -2.78 5.52 -1.62
C GLY A 36 -1.92 4.25 -1.65
N TYR A 37 -1.69 3.61 -0.50
CA TYR A 37 -0.92 2.36 -0.42
C TYR A 37 -1.79 1.11 -0.67
N GLU A 38 -3.04 1.14 -0.24
CA GLU A 38 -4.01 0.05 -0.44
C GLU A 38 -4.82 0.23 -1.73
N ASP A 39 -4.45 1.19 -2.57
CA ASP A 39 -5.19 1.51 -3.78
C ASP A 39 -4.95 0.44 -4.86
N GLU A 40 -6.06 0.03 -5.47
CA GLU A 40 -6.04 -0.80 -6.66
C GLU A 40 -5.66 0.06 -7.87
N LEU A 41 -4.81 -0.47 -8.74
CA LEU A 41 -4.33 0.24 -9.92
C LEU A 41 -4.97 -0.33 -11.18
N PHE A 42 -5.59 0.55 -11.96
CA PHE A 42 -6.25 0.21 -13.21
C PHE A 42 -5.52 0.85 -14.39
N CYS A 43 -5.41 0.08 -15.47
CA CYS A 43 -4.87 0.49 -16.76
C CYS A 43 -5.95 0.38 -17.85
N PRO A 44 -5.92 1.21 -18.89
CA PRO A 44 -6.86 1.13 -20.00
C PRO A 44 -6.67 -0.15 -20.81
N SER A 45 -7.69 -0.50 -21.59
CA SER A 45 -7.63 -1.58 -22.57
C SER A 45 -6.40 -1.46 -23.48
N SER A 46 -5.80 -2.59 -23.86
CA SER A 46 -4.57 -2.73 -24.64
C SER A 46 -3.25 -2.43 -23.93
N THR A 47 -3.28 -2.09 -22.64
CA THR A 47 -2.07 -1.90 -21.83
C THR A 47 -1.97 -2.96 -20.74
N CYS A 48 -0.87 -3.00 -19.99
CA CYS A 48 -0.71 -3.82 -18.79
C CYS A 48 0.05 -3.07 -17.71
N LEU A 49 -0.15 -3.47 -16.45
CA LEU A 49 0.49 -2.85 -15.31
C LEU A 49 1.93 -3.38 -15.14
N ARG A 50 2.93 -2.50 -15.27
CA ARG A 50 4.36 -2.81 -15.08
C ARG A 50 4.93 -2.04 -13.89
N LYS A 51 5.84 -2.65 -13.14
CA LYS A 51 6.59 -1.98 -12.08
C LYS A 51 7.68 -1.10 -12.69
N LYS A 52 7.71 0.17 -12.31
CA LYS A 52 8.76 1.13 -12.70
C LYS A 52 10.08 0.73 -12.06
N GLN A 53 11.18 0.99 -12.77
CA GLN A 53 12.51 0.92 -12.17
C GLN A 53 12.75 2.20 -11.35
N THR A 54 12.48 2.15 -10.05
CA THR A 54 12.67 3.28 -9.13
C THR A 54 14.00 3.17 -8.39
N VAL A 55 14.55 4.31 -7.95
CA VAL A 55 15.73 4.36 -7.08
C VAL A 55 15.44 3.65 -5.76
N ARG A 56 16.43 2.94 -5.20
CA ARG A 56 16.31 2.28 -3.89
C ARG A 56 16.03 3.34 -2.81
N GLY A 57 15.14 3.03 -1.88
CA GLY A 57 14.77 3.92 -0.77
C GLY A 57 13.64 4.91 -1.08
N LEU A 58 13.12 4.94 -2.31
CA LEU A 58 11.93 5.72 -2.62
C LEU A 58 10.70 5.12 -1.92
N THR A 59 9.95 5.95 -1.20
CA THR A 59 8.72 5.60 -0.48
C THR A 59 7.61 6.53 -0.96
N GLY A 60 6.43 6.00 -1.28
CA GLY A 60 5.37 6.80 -1.91
C GLY A 60 4.10 6.00 -2.23
N PRO A 61 3.09 6.63 -2.86
CA PRO A 61 1.86 5.93 -3.26
C PRO A 61 2.15 4.89 -4.34
N ARG A 62 1.27 3.87 -4.47
CA ARG A 62 1.48 2.79 -5.45
C ARG A 62 1.61 3.28 -6.88
N THR A 63 0.93 4.36 -7.27
CA THR A 63 1.02 4.96 -8.61
C THR A 63 2.43 5.47 -8.97
N SER A 64 3.28 5.76 -7.98
CA SER A 64 4.68 6.14 -8.21
C SER A 64 5.57 4.95 -8.60
N PHE A 65 5.16 3.72 -8.28
CA PHE A 65 5.95 2.51 -8.54
C PHE A 65 5.45 1.70 -9.73
N TYR A 66 4.32 2.07 -10.32
CA TYR A 66 3.72 1.35 -11.44
C TYR A 66 3.37 2.29 -12.59
N GLU A 67 3.37 1.72 -13.79
CA GLU A 67 2.99 2.36 -15.04
C GLU A 67 2.13 1.42 -15.88
N CYS A 68 1.33 1.99 -16.78
CA CYS A 68 0.66 1.23 -17.82
C CYS A 68 1.51 1.27 -19.09
N VAL A 69 1.83 0.10 -19.63
CA VAL A 69 2.60 -0.05 -20.86
C VAL A 69 1.82 -0.80 -21.92
N ASP A 70 2.08 -0.49 -23.19
CA ASP A 70 1.46 -1.22 -24.29
C ASP A 70 1.97 -2.67 -24.31
N VAL A 71 1.06 -3.64 -24.49
CA VAL A 71 1.40 -5.07 -24.41
C VAL A 71 2.31 -5.50 -25.58
N LYS A 72 2.24 -4.82 -26.72
CA LYS A 72 3.01 -5.15 -27.93
C LYS A 72 4.34 -4.44 -27.97
N THR A 73 4.35 -3.11 -27.76
CA THR A 73 5.58 -2.32 -27.88
C THR A 73 6.38 -2.26 -26.59
N LEU A 74 5.75 -2.56 -25.45
CA LEU A 74 6.30 -2.39 -24.09
C LEU A 74 6.66 -0.94 -23.74
N GLU A 75 6.15 0.01 -24.52
CA GLU A 75 6.36 1.43 -24.30
C GLU A 75 5.37 1.97 -23.25
N HIS A 76 5.81 2.98 -22.52
CA HIS A 76 4.99 3.67 -21.54
C HIS A 76 3.84 4.42 -22.23
N VAL A 77 2.61 4.15 -21.80
CA VAL A 77 1.41 4.77 -22.38
C VAL A 77 0.78 5.77 -21.42
N CYS A 78 0.61 5.42 -20.14
CA CYS A 78 -0.05 6.26 -19.15
C CYS A 78 0.23 5.89 -17.68
N VAL A 79 -0.10 6.82 -16.78
CA VAL A 79 -0.11 6.57 -15.33
C VAL A 79 -1.35 5.76 -14.97
N PRO A 80 -1.23 4.69 -14.16
CA PRO A 80 -2.36 3.90 -13.73
C PRO A 80 -3.31 4.74 -12.87
N ARG A 81 -4.61 4.48 -13.05
CA ARG A 81 -5.64 5.12 -12.23
C ARG A 81 -5.80 4.36 -10.92
N ALA A 82 -5.57 5.06 -9.82
CA ALA A 82 -5.81 4.53 -8.49
C ALA A 82 -7.30 4.53 -8.16
N TRP A 83 -7.77 3.44 -7.56
CA TRP A 83 -9.06 3.35 -6.90
C TRP A 83 -8.84 2.81 -5.48
N GLY A 84 -9.27 3.57 -4.48
CA GLY A 84 -9.15 3.21 -3.07
C GLY A 84 -10.50 3.29 -2.35
N THR A 85 -10.52 2.90 -1.08
CA THR A 85 -11.74 2.81 -0.24
C THR A 85 -12.50 4.13 -0.08
N LYS A 86 -11.86 5.27 -0.34
CA LYS A 86 -12.48 6.60 -0.31
C LYS A 86 -13.30 6.92 -1.56
N MET A 87 -13.18 6.12 -2.62
CA MET A 87 -13.94 6.29 -3.85
C MET A 87 -15.19 5.40 -3.84
N LEU A 88 -16.27 5.89 -4.45
CA LEU A 88 -17.51 5.11 -4.58
C LEU A 88 -17.26 3.87 -5.44
N GLN A 89 -17.90 2.75 -5.06
CA GLN A 89 -17.86 1.50 -5.83
C GLN A 89 -18.32 1.71 -7.28
N LYS A 90 -19.32 2.58 -7.49
CA LYS A 90 -19.80 2.97 -8.83
C LYS A 90 -18.68 3.47 -9.75
N VAL A 91 -17.68 4.20 -9.22
CA VAL A 91 -16.55 4.68 -10.03
C VAL A 91 -15.68 3.53 -10.50
N LYS A 92 -15.47 2.50 -9.66
CA LYS A 92 -14.75 1.29 -10.06
C LYS A 92 -15.53 0.51 -11.10
N ASP A 93 -16.83 0.37 -10.93
CA ASP A 93 -17.69 -0.32 -11.89
C ASP A 93 -17.67 0.40 -13.24
N GLU A 94 -17.70 1.74 -13.25
CA GLU A 94 -17.54 2.55 -14.46
C GLU A 94 -16.17 2.38 -15.13
N LEU A 95 -15.09 2.24 -14.36
CA LEU A 95 -13.76 1.96 -14.91
C LEU A 95 -13.73 0.60 -15.60
N VAL A 96 -14.24 -0.43 -14.92
CA VAL A 96 -14.32 -1.78 -15.48
C VAL A 96 -15.21 -1.82 -16.73
N ALA A 97 -16.35 -1.13 -16.72
CA ALA A 97 -17.24 -1.00 -17.87
C ALA A 97 -16.58 -0.29 -19.06
N LYS A 98 -15.67 0.66 -18.80
CA LYS A 98 -14.84 1.32 -19.84
C LYS A 98 -13.66 0.45 -20.31
N GLY A 99 -13.57 -0.80 -19.89
CA GLY A 99 -12.50 -1.72 -20.28
C GLY A 99 -11.20 -1.52 -19.52
N TRP A 100 -11.20 -0.81 -18.39
CA TRP A 100 -10.02 -0.71 -17.54
C TRP A 100 -9.85 -1.98 -16.71
N HIS A 101 -8.61 -2.40 -16.49
CA HIS A 101 -8.28 -3.66 -15.80
C HIS A 101 -7.04 -3.53 -14.90
N ARG A 102 -6.88 -4.51 -14.00
CA ARG A 102 -5.76 -4.58 -13.02
C ARG A 102 -4.65 -5.57 -13.43
N ASN A 103 -4.66 -6.04 -14.68
CA ASN A 103 -3.77 -7.09 -15.16
C ASN A 103 -2.32 -6.62 -15.17
N ALA A 104 -1.43 -7.41 -14.56
CA ALA A 104 0.01 -7.19 -14.64
C ALA A 104 0.56 -7.68 -15.99
N CYS A 105 1.65 -7.06 -16.44
CA CYS A 105 2.39 -7.57 -17.60
C CYS A 105 3.03 -8.93 -17.28
N SER A 106 3.15 -9.80 -18.28
CA SER A 106 3.90 -11.06 -18.16
C SER A 106 5.34 -10.81 -17.71
N GLU A 107 5.94 -11.74 -16.96
CA GLU A 107 7.28 -11.57 -16.35
C GLU A 107 8.37 -11.13 -17.35
N GLN A 108 8.30 -11.59 -18.59
CA GLN A 108 9.25 -11.26 -19.66
C GLN A 108 9.30 -9.76 -19.98
N THR A 109 8.22 -9.02 -19.70
CA THR A 109 8.07 -7.59 -20.00
C THR A 109 8.73 -6.69 -18.95
N GLN A 110 9.06 -7.20 -17.76
CA GLN A 110 9.52 -6.39 -16.64
C GLN A 110 10.99 -5.92 -16.76
N LEU A 111 11.79 -6.51 -17.66
CA LEU A 111 13.25 -6.30 -17.71
C LEU A 111 13.72 -5.24 -18.74
N ARG A 112 12.85 -4.73 -19.60
CA ARG A 112 13.22 -3.80 -20.71
C ARG A 112 12.92 -2.32 -20.43
N GLY A 113 13.26 -1.81 -19.25
CA GLY A 113 13.03 -0.40 -18.92
C GLY A 113 13.97 0.56 -19.68
N ARG A 114 13.43 1.37 -20.61
CA ARG A 114 14.05 2.63 -21.04
C ARG A 114 12.99 3.69 -21.39
N GLU A 115 13.23 4.89 -20.85
CA GLU A 115 12.69 6.24 -21.10
C GLU A 115 11.16 6.38 -21.33
N THR A 116 10.50 7.05 -20.37
CA THR A 116 9.05 7.31 -20.38
C THR A 116 8.68 8.58 -21.16
N PRO A 117 7.93 8.49 -22.27
CA PRO A 117 7.19 9.63 -22.82
C PRO A 117 6.05 10.06 -21.88
N ARG A 118 5.79 11.38 -21.83
CA ARG A 118 4.79 12.03 -20.99
C ARG A 118 3.39 11.88 -21.62
N CYS A 119 2.40 11.56 -20.80
CA CYS A 119 1.05 11.25 -21.27
C CYS A 119 0.18 12.49 -21.14
N ASP A 120 -0.12 13.13 -22.26
CA ASP A 120 -1.11 14.19 -22.30
C ASP A 120 -2.50 13.54 -22.33
N LEU A 121 -3.22 13.66 -21.21
CA LEU A 121 -4.67 13.40 -21.18
C LEU A 121 -5.32 14.38 -22.16
N LYS A 122 -5.87 13.86 -23.27
CA LYS A 122 -6.70 14.63 -24.20
C LYS A 122 -8.15 14.66 -23.73
#